data_AF-A0A7C4N1E3-F1
#
_entry.id   AF-A0A7C4N1E3-F1
#
_cell.length_a   1.000
_cell.length_b   1.000
_cell.length_c   1.000
_cell.angle_alpha   90.00
_cell.angle_beta   90.00
_cell.angle_gamma   90.00
#
_symmetry.space_group_name_H-M   'P 1'
#
loop_
_entity.id
_entity.type
_entity.pdbx_description
1 polymer ?
#
loop_
_entity_poly.entity_id
_entity_poly.type
_entity_poly.pdbx_seq_one_letter_code
_entity_poly.pdbx_strand_id
1 'polypeptide(L)'
;MPSKMFRRYRKTLAFRLTLWYAGVFAACSCIASLLFYTMITSVFRERTDQELQAQAREFSAVLATRRLGLKTETGVVVSSVVPGSPAAKANIRFGDVIQQVNRKPVKDVEDFKQKIETVKDQETILLLIQRGESTLFAALTPAKG
;
A
#
# COMPACT_ATOMS: atom_id res chain seq x y z
N MET A 1 13.88 -79.09 -7.68
CA MET A 1 13.96 -79.01 -6.20
C MET A 1 14.78 -77.80 -5.73
N PRO A 2 14.23 -76.57 -5.57
CA PRO A 2 14.98 -75.44 -5.00
C PRO A 2 14.34 -74.76 -3.77
N SER A 3 13.28 -75.32 -3.17
CA SER A 3 12.47 -74.63 -2.14
C SER A 3 13.04 -74.68 -0.72
N LYS A 4 13.98 -75.58 -0.41
CA LYS A 4 14.48 -75.78 0.96
C LYS A 4 15.67 -74.87 1.34
N MET A 5 16.29 -74.21 0.37
CA MET A 5 17.50 -73.39 0.60
C MET A 5 17.18 -72.02 1.22
N PHE A 6 16.08 -71.38 0.79
CA PHE A 6 15.65 -70.06 1.29
C PHE A 6 15.25 -70.04 2.78
N ARG A 7 14.82 -71.17 3.35
CA ARG A 7 14.38 -71.23 4.76
C ARG A 7 15.52 -71.14 5.77
N ARG A 8 16.76 -71.47 5.37
CA ARG A 8 17.93 -71.43 6.28
C ARG A 8 18.57 -70.04 6.36
N TYR A 9 18.46 -69.25 5.30
CA TYR A 9 19.06 -67.90 5.22
C TYR A 9 18.36 -66.88 6.15
N ARG A 10 17.09 -67.10 6.48
CA ARG A 10 16.33 -66.29 7.45
C ARG A 10 16.86 -66.33 8.90
N LYS A 11 17.76 -67.26 9.24
CA LYS A 11 18.26 -67.45 10.62
C LYS A 11 19.70 -66.94 10.85
N THR A 12 20.37 -66.39 9.84
CA THR A 12 21.73 -65.86 10.03
C THR A 12 21.67 -64.43 10.57
N LEU A 13 22.49 -64.15 11.59
CA LEU A 13 22.64 -62.81 12.19
C LEU A 13 22.91 -61.74 11.13
N ALA A 14 23.66 -62.09 10.08
CA ALA A 14 23.93 -61.21 8.95
C ALA A 14 22.66 -60.73 8.22
N PHE A 15 21.65 -61.60 8.01
CA PHE A 15 20.40 -61.22 7.35
C PHE A 15 19.52 -60.32 8.24
N ARG A 16 19.56 -60.53 9.55
CA ARG A 16 18.87 -59.64 10.51
C ARG A 16 19.55 -58.28 10.60
N LEU A 17 20.87 -58.27 10.53
CA LEU A 17 21.68 -57.05 10.56
C LEU A 17 21.44 -56.22 9.29
N THR A 18 21.46 -56.82 8.10
CA THR A 18 21.18 -56.09 6.84
C THR A 18 19.75 -55.57 6.79
N LEU A 19 18.77 -56.34 7.28
CA LEU A 19 17.38 -55.89 7.34
C LEU A 19 17.18 -54.74 8.34
N TRP A 20 17.93 -54.76 9.46
CA TRP A 20 17.91 -53.68 10.45
C TRP A 20 18.58 -52.40 9.92
N TYR A 21 19.76 -52.52 9.30
CA TYR A 21 20.45 -51.38 8.68
C TYR A 21 19.66 -50.77 7.52
N ALA A 22 19.01 -51.59 6.69
CA ALA A 22 18.14 -51.09 5.62
C ALA A 22 16.99 -50.24 6.17
N GLY A 23 16.40 -50.64 7.31
CA GLY A 23 15.38 -49.85 8.01
C GLY A 23 15.91 -48.53 8.57
N VAL A 24 17.09 -48.55 9.21
CA VAL A 24 17.72 -47.34 9.77
C VAL A 24 18.09 -46.35 8.67
N PHE A 25 18.63 -46.82 7.53
CA PHE A 25 18.96 -45.95 6.40
C PHE A 25 17.73 -45.34 5.75
N ALA A 26 16.65 -46.12 5.58
CA ALA A 26 15.39 -45.62 5.03
C ALA A 26 14.77 -44.55 5.94
N ALA A 27 14.80 -44.76 7.26
CA ALA A 27 14.32 -43.78 8.23
C ALA A 27 15.16 -42.49 8.18
N CYS A 28 16.49 -42.62 8.12
CA CYS A 28 17.40 -41.47 8.05
C CYS A 28 17.21 -40.66 6.75
N SER A 29 17.05 -41.33 5.61
CA SER A 29 16.76 -40.69 4.32
C SER A 29 15.42 -39.95 4.33
N CYS A 30 14.39 -40.53 4.95
CA CYS A 30 13.07 -39.92 5.08
C CYS A 30 13.12 -38.64 5.94
N ILE A 31 13.83 -38.68 7.08
CA ILE A 31 14.02 -37.51 7.96
C ILE A 31 14.82 -36.42 7.24
N ALA A 32 15.91 -36.77 6.56
CA ALA A 32 16.71 -35.80 5.80
C ALA A 32 15.89 -35.13 4.68
N SER A 33 15.05 -35.90 3.98
CA SER A 33 14.18 -35.40 2.92
C SER A 33 13.08 -34.48 3.46
N LEU A 34 12.49 -34.81 4.62
CA LEU A 34 11.53 -33.94 5.31
C LEU A 34 12.18 -32.63 5.77
N LEU A 35 13.37 -32.69 6.38
CA LEU A 35 14.11 -31.49 6.79
C LEU A 35 14.44 -30.60 5.60
N PHE A 36 14.92 -31.20 4.50
CA PHE A 36 15.24 -30.47 3.27
C PHE A 36 13.99 -29.86 2.63
N TYR A 37 12.86 -30.58 2.60
CA TYR A 37 11.58 -30.07 2.13
C TYR A 37 11.10 -28.89 2.98
N THR A 38 11.17 -29.01 4.32
CA THR A 38 10.81 -27.92 5.23
C THR A 38 11.71 -26.69 5.07
N MET A 39 13.01 -26.90 4.83
CA MET A 39 13.98 -25.83 4.60
C MET A 39 13.75 -25.12 3.25
N ILE A 40 13.43 -25.87 2.19
CA ILE A 40 13.08 -25.27 0.88
C ILE A 40 11.79 -24.46 1.01
N THR A 41 10.77 -25.01 1.69
CA THR A 41 9.52 -24.28 1.91
C THR A 41 9.71 -23.06 2.81
N SER A 42 10.66 -23.07 3.75
CA SER A 42 10.95 -21.90 4.60
C SER A 42 11.74 -20.82 3.86
N VAL A 43 12.69 -21.19 3.00
CA VAL A 43 13.51 -20.25 2.21
C VAL A 43 12.66 -19.52 1.16
N PHE A 44 11.70 -20.19 0.53
CA PHE A 44 10.77 -19.53 -0.40
C PHE A 44 9.73 -18.66 0.32
N ARG A 45 9.41 -18.94 1.59
CA ARG A 45 8.45 -18.16 2.38
C ARG A 45 9.01 -16.82 2.88
N GLU A 46 10.32 -16.71 3.09
CA GLU A 46 10.94 -15.45 3.54
C GLU A 46 11.09 -14.41 2.42
N ARG A 47 11.20 -14.81 1.15
CA ARG A 47 11.41 -13.88 0.03
C ARG A 47 10.11 -13.31 -0.56
N THR A 48 9.01 -14.06 -0.55
CA THR A 48 7.73 -13.55 -1.09
C THR A 48 6.99 -12.60 -0.15
N ASP A 49 7.24 -12.67 1.16
CA ASP A 49 6.50 -11.86 2.14
C ASP A 49 7.11 -10.45 2.34
N GLN A 50 8.40 -10.24 2.05
CA GLN A 50 9.04 -8.93 2.21
C GLN A 50 8.80 -7.96 1.04
N GLU A 51 8.83 -8.44 -0.21
CA GLU A 51 8.58 -7.57 -1.37
C GLU A 51 7.11 -7.13 -1.44
N LEU A 52 6.19 -8.05 -1.10
CA LEU A 52 4.76 -7.74 -1.10
C LEU A 52 4.36 -6.84 0.08
N GLN A 53 4.99 -6.98 1.26
CA GLN A 53 4.74 -6.08 2.40
C GLN A 53 5.36 -4.69 2.22
N ALA A 54 6.51 -4.56 1.56
CA ALA A 54 7.11 -3.25 1.28
C ALA A 54 6.23 -2.44 0.34
N GLN A 55 5.73 -3.06 -0.75
CA GLN A 55 4.77 -2.40 -1.64
C GLN A 55 3.42 -2.14 -0.98
N ALA A 56 2.90 -3.07 -0.17
CA ALA A 56 1.64 -2.87 0.54
C ALA A 56 1.74 -1.75 1.60
N ARG A 57 2.89 -1.57 2.27
CA ARG A 57 3.09 -0.48 3.24
C ARG A 57 3.18 0.88 2.55
N GLU A 58 3.91 1.01 1.44
CA GLU A 58 3.93 2.25 0.66
C GLU A 58 2.54 2.59 0.11
N PHE A 59 1.83 1.59 -0.43
CA PHE A 59 0.48 1.80 -0.93
C PHE A 59 -0.49 2.13 0.21
N SER A 60 -0.35 1.52 1.40
CA SER A 60 -1.16 1.84 2.58
C SER A 60 -0.82 3.19 3.20
N ALA A 61 0.42 3.68 3.10
CA ALA A 61 0.81 5.02 3.55
C ALA A 61 0.28 6.09 2.59
N VAL A 62 0.35 5.84 1.28
CA VAL A 62 -0.26 6.69 0.25
C VAL A 62 -1.79 6.68 0.36
N LEU A 63 -2.39 5.52 0.66
CA LEU A 63 -3.82 5.39 0.91
C LEU A 63 -4.24 5.88 2.30
N ALA A 64 -3.42 5.84 3.34
CA ALA A 64 -3.72 6.47 4.63
C ALA A 64 -3.66 7.99 4.50
N THR A 65 -2.73 8.50 3.69
CA THR A 65 -2.66 9.92 3.33
C THR A 65 -3.82 10.34 2.40
N ARG A 66 -4.29 9.45 1.49
CA ARG A 66 -5.45 9.72 0.61
C ARG A 66 -6.84 9.39 1.20
N ARG A 67 -6.95 8.44 2.13
CA ARG A 67 -8.20 8.06 2.84
C ARG A 67 -8.41 8.86 4.12
N LEU A 68 -7.44 9.68 4.50
CA LEU A 68 -7.70 10.87 5.30
C LEU A 68 -8.24 12.02 4.41
N GLY A 69 -9.13 11.69 3.48
CA GLY A 69 -9.91 12.60 2.65
C GLY A 69 -10.89 13.48 3.44
N LEU A 70 -10.71 13.58 4.76
CA LEU A 70 -11.29 14.55 5.69
C LEU A 70 -10.35 14.79 6.90
N LYS A 71 -9.03 14.95 6.71
CA LYS A 71 -8.18 15.54 7.79
C LYS A 71 -8.13 17.06 7.71
N THR A 72 -9.21 17.67 7.25
CA THR A 72 -9.37 19.10 7.39
C THR A 72 -10.85 19.38 7.57
N GLU A 73 -11.30 19.35 8.84
CA GLU A 73 -12.56 19.98 9.28
C GLU A 73 -12.57 21.51 9.03
N THR A 74 -11.50 22.05 8.43
CA THR A 74 -11.27 23.47 8.25
C THR A 74 -11.15 23.82 6.77
N GLY A 75 -11.87 24.83 6.33
CA GLY A 75 -11.92 25.23 4.93
C GLY A 75 -13.12 26.11 4.67
N VAL A 76 -13.16 26.72 3.50
CA VAL A 76 -14.21 27.67 3.13
C VAL A 76 -15.08 27.08 2.03
N VAL A 77 -16.38 26.94 2.31
CA VAL A 77 -17.37 26.47 1.34
C VAL A 77 -17.74 27.60 0.39
N VAL A 78 -17.72 27.31 -0.91
CA VAL A 78 -18.13 28.26 -1.95
C VAL A 78 -19.65 28.29 -2.06
N SER A 79 -20.25 29.40 -1.61
CA SER A 79 -21.70 29.61 -1.59
C SER A 79 -22.28 30.17 -2.89
N SER A 80 -21.47 30.85 -3.71
CA SER A 80 -21.86 31.31 -5.04
C SER A 80 -20.62 31.73 -5.82
N VAL A 81 -20.72 31.72 -7.15
CA VAL A 81 -19.67 32.18 -8.06
C VAL A 81 -20.28 33.15 -9.06
N VAL A 82 -19.73 34.36 -9.13
CA VAL A 82 -20.19 35.39 -10.06
C VAL A 82 -19.74 35.03 -11.48
N PRO A 83 -20.64 35.02 -12.48
CA PRO A 83 -20.28 34.79 -13.88
C PRO A 83 -19.23 35.79 -14.39
N GLY A 84 -18.23 35.31 -15.13
CA GLY A 84 -17.14 36.15 -15.65
C GLY A 84 -16.05 36.54 -14.63
N SER A 85 -16.23 36.22 -13.34
CA SER A 85 -15.22 36.44 -12.30
C SER A 85 -13.97 35.56 -12.51
N PRO A 86 -12.83 35.92 -11.88
CA PRO A 86 -11.66 35.05 -11.80
C PRO A 86 -11.99 33.61 -11.36
N ALA A 87 -12.90 33.46 -10.39
CA ALA A 87 -13.31 32.15 -9.87
C ALA A 87 -14.08 31.32 -10.92
N ALA A 88 -14.93 31.97 -11.71
CA ALA A 88 -15.63 31.32 -12.82
C ALA A 88 -14.66 30.85 -13.91
N LYS A 89 -13.65 31.68 -14.25
CA LYS A 89 -12.58 31.31 -15.20
C LYS A 89 -11.73 30.15 -14.70
N ALA A 90 -11.55 30.05 -13.38
CA ALA A 90 -10.87 28.95 -12.71
C ALA A 90 -11.73 27.67 -12.56
N ASN A 91 -12.94 27.62 -13.15
CA ASN A 91 -13.90 26.51 -13.07
C ASN A 91 -14.26 26.12 -11.61
N ILE A 92 -14.23 27.10 -10.70
CA ILE A 92 -14.74 26.96 -9.33
C ILE A 92 -16.26 27.00 -9.38
N ARG A 93 -16.90 26.13 -8.60
CA ARG A 93 -18.35 25.93 -8.61
C ARG A 93 -18.92 26.05 -7.20
N PHE A 94 -20.24 26.24 -7.17
CA PHE A 94 -21.00 26.12 -5.94
C PHE A 94 -20.76 24.76 -5.28
N GLY A 95 -20.56 24.77 -3.96
CA GLY A 95 -20.33 23.56 -3.17
C GLY A 95 -18.88 23.06 -3.17
N ASP A 96 -17.96 23.71 -3.90
CA ASP A 96 -16.53 23.42 -3.75
C ASP A 96 -16.06 23.90 -2.36
N VAL A 97 -15.16 23.15 -1.74
CA VAL A 97 -14.54 23.52 -0.46
C VAL A 97 -13.08 23.89 -0.67
N ILE A 98 -12.72 25.14 -0.39
CA ILE A 98 -11.35 25.63 -0.49
C ILE A 98 -10.60 25.26 0.78
N GLN A 99 -9.55 24.47 0.63
CA GLN A 99 -8.71 23.99 1.73
C GLN A 99 -7.38 24.74 1.82
N GLN A 100 -6.84 25.20 0.69
CA GLN A 100 -5.55 25.88 0.64
C GLN A 100 -5.50 27.00 -0.40
N VAL A 101 -4.70 28.02 -0.10
CA VAL A 101 -4.31 29.11 -1.01
C VAL A 101 -2.78 29.11 -1.10
N ASN A 102 -2.22 28.90 -2.29
CA ASN A 102 -0.77 28.83 -2.53
C ASN A 102 -0.02 27.92 -1.54
N ARG A 103 -0.51 26.69 -1.38
CA ARG A 103 0.02 25.67 -0.45
C ARG A 103 -0.07 26.07 1.04
N LYS A 104 -0.75 27.17 1.38
CA LYS A 104 -1.03 27.56 2.76
C LYS A 104 -2.45 27.10 3.13
N PRO A 105 -2.64 26.33 4.22
CA PRO A 105 -3.95 25.85 4.63
C PRO A 105 -4.84 26.99 5.08
N VAL A 106 -6.13 26.93 4.75
CA VAL A 106 -7.13 27.93 5.11
C VAL A 106 -8.08 27.33 6.14
N LYS A 107 -8.35 28.07 7.22
CA LYS A 107 -9.25 27.60 8.28
C LYS A 107 -10.62 28.26 8.26
N ASP A 108 -10.65 29.55 7.99
CA ASP A 108 -11.83 30.41 8.08
C ASP A 108 -11.90 31.35 6.86
N VAL A 109 -13.06 31.96 6.64
CA VAL A 109 -13.31 32.97 5.61
C VAL A 109 -12.41 34.20 5.82
N GLU A 110 -12.18 34.62 7.06
CA GLU A 110 -11.26 35.74 7.38
C GLU A 110 -9.82 35.44 6.91
N ASP A 111 -9.31 34.25 7.23
CA ASP A 111 -7.97 33.79 6.84
C ASP A 111 -7.86 33.61 5.32
N PHE A 112 -8.92 33.15 4.66
CA PHE A 112 -9.00 33.11 3.21
C PHE A 112 -8.85 34.50 2.58
N LYS A 113 -9.62 35.50 3.06
CA LYS A 113 -9.57 36.87 2.55
C LYS A 113 -8.18 37.48 2.70
N GLN A 114 -7.58 37.38 3.88
CA GLN A 114 -6.23 37.88 4.14
C GLN A 114 -5.19 37.24 3.22
N LYS A 115 -5.28 35.93 3.00
CA LYS A 115 -4.38 35.20 2.10
C LYS A 115 -4.55 35.67 0.67
N ILE A 116 -5.78 35.78 0.18
CA ILE A 116 -6.07 36.28 -1.18
C ILE A 116 -5.57 37.71 -1.36
N GLU A 117 -5.76 38.59 -0.39
CA GLU A 117 -5.25 39.97 -0.44
C GLU A 117 -3.71 40.02 -0.51
N THR A 118 -3.03 39.12 0.21
CA THR A 118 -1.56 39.02 0.19
C THR A 118 -1.04 38.53 -1.16
N VAL A 119 -1.83 37.74 -1.90
CA VAL A 119 -1.41 37.12 -3.17
C VAL A 119 -2.08 37.73 -4.40
N LYS A 120 -2.89 38.79 -4.23
CA LYS A 120 -3.62 39.46 -5.32
C LYS A 120 -2.69 40.03 -6.40
N ASP A 121 -1.47 40.37 -6.02
CA ASP A 121 -0.46 40.94 -6.92
C ASP A 121 0.22 39.85 -7.78
N GLN A 122 -0.02 38.58 -7.49
CA GLN A 122 0.51 37.46 -8.28
C GLN A 122 -0.35 37.20 -9.52
N GLU A 123 0.32 36.78 -10.60
CA GLU A 123 -0.38 36.45 -11.86
C GLU A 123 -1.22 35.17 -11.76
N THR A 124 -0.88 34.26 -10.86
CA THR A 124 -1.63 33.00 -10.67
C THR A 124 -1.59 32.58 -9.22
N ILE A 125 -2.77 32.37 -8.65
CA ILE A 125 -2.99 31.86 -7.30
C ILE A 125 -3.44 30.41 -7.42
N LEU A 126 -2.73 29.49 -6.78
CA LEU A 126 -3.09 28.08 -6.76
C LEU A 126 -4.04 27.80 -5.59
N LEU A 127 -5.25 27.35 -5.87
CA LEU A 127 -6.23 26.94 -4.88
C LEU A 127 -6.36 25.43 -4.84
N LEU A 128 -6.36 24.85 -3.63
CA LEU A 128 -6.76 23.46 -3.44
C LEU A 128 -8.25 23.42 -3.12
N ILE A 129 -9.03 22.80 -4.00
CA ILE A 129 -10.48 22.66 -3.86
C ILE A 129 -10.85 21.19 -3.69
N GLN A 130 -11.82 20.90 -2.83
CA GLN A 130 -12.47 19.60 -2.72
C GLN A 130 -13.85 19.68 -3.37
N ARG A 131 -14.08 18.79 -4.33
CA ARG A 131 -15.36 18.61 -5.05
C ARG A 131 -15.80 17.16 -4.87
N GLY A 132 -16.72 16.95 -3.92
CA GLY A 132 -17.11 15.61 -3.48
C GLY A 132 -15.91 14.86 -2.90
N GLU A 133 -15.64 13.67 -3.43
CA GLU A 133 -14.51 12.81 -3.04
C GLU A 133 -13.18 13.18 -3.71
N SER A 134 -13.20 14.11 -4.68
CA SER A 134 -12.00 14.49 -5.43
C SER A 134 -11.42 15.81 -4.93
N THR A 135 -10.10 15.84 -4.75
CA THR A 135 -9.35 17.08 -4.52
C THR A 135 -8.69 17.52 -5.82
N LEU A 136 -8.92 18.77 -6.22
CA LEU A 136 -8.44 19.36 -7.46
C LEU A 136 -7.67 20.64 -7.16
N PHE A 137 -6.74 20.99 -8.05
CA PHE A 137 -6.10 22.30 -8.03
C PHE A 137 -6.78 23.22 -9.04
N ALA A 138 -7.19 24.40 -8.59
CA ALA A 138 -7.73 25.45 -9.44
C ALA A 138 -6.71 26.60 -9.52
N ALA A 139 -6.35 27.01 -10.74
CA ALA A 139 -5.53 28.18 -10.97
C ALA A 139 -6.45 29.41 -11.07
N LEU A 140 -6.37 30.29 -10.09
CA LEU A 140 -7.11 31.54 -10.03
C LEU A 140 -6.20 32.67 -10.50
N THR A 141 -6.54 33.31 -11.61
CA THR A 141 -5.87 34.53 -12.07
C THR A 141 -6.67 35.74 -11.56
N PRO A 142 -6.21 36.44 -10.52
CA PRO A 142 -6.90 37.63 -10.03
C PRO A 142 -6.96 38.67 -11.16
N ALA A 143 -8.15 39.22 -11.40
CA ALA A 143 -8.26 40.36 -12.30
C ALA A 143 -7.56 41.52 -11.61
N LYS A 144 -6.45 42.00 -12.19
CA LYS A 144 -5.78 43.24 -11.74
C LYS A 144 -6.84 44.34 -11.73
N GLY A 145 -7.21 44.79 -10.52
CA GLY A 145 -8.08 45.93 -10.30
C GLY A 145 -7.30 47.23 -10.51
#